data_AF-A0A932B339-F1
#
_entry.id   AF-A0A932B339-F1
#
_cell.length_a   1.000
_cell.length_b   1.000
_cell.length_c   1.000
_cell.angle_alpha   90.00
_cell.angle_beta   90.00
_cell.angle_gamma   90.00
#
_symmetry.space_group_name_H-M   'P 1'
#
loop_
_entity.id
_entity.type
_entity.pdbx_description
1 polymer ?
#
loop_
_entity_poly.entity_id
_entity_poly.type
_entity_poly.pdbx_seq_one_letter_code
_entity_poly.pdbx_strand_id
1 'polypeptide(L)'
;RFGKPDVRAGSDGGGLLTSLAGAAGLSGVASGLASGLGLGQTQDTITAWSMGQHVGTNALTLAAWDERQLAGVSANAAADIALGQQPTLEHYLGQGERRFADGRVGTPQPASSQAADARAQALMAAHQLQQVRASGQSAVRVLRPGATFELTGHSLYAPGSGAVGSGGAGNAFCATRITHEAANNLGHEAAQIVQRTDVEEGTYRNTFEAVPASARLVPMPQRQPTAPGLQTAVVMAAAGEPLTTDRDHRIRIQFGWQRG
;
A
#
# COMPACT_ATOMS: atom_id res chain seq x y z
N ARG A 1 -42.11 2.41 8.39
CA ARG A 1 -42.70 1.32 9.21
C ARG A 1 -41.62 0.26 9.35
N PHE A 2 -41.02 0.11 10.54
CA PHE A 2 -39.80 -0.68 10.71
C PHE A 2 -40.06 -2.19 10.61
N GLY A 3 -39.17 -2.91 9.92
CA GLY A 3 -39.09 -4.37 9.94
C GLY A 3 -37.65 -4.80 10.23
N LYS A 4 -37.46 -5.62 11.27
CA LYS A 4 -36.18 -6.32 11.51
C LYS A 4 -36.09 -7.52 10.55
N PRO A 5 -34.91 -7.80 9.97
CA PRO A 5 -34.58 -9.13 9.46
C PRO A 5 -33.76 -9.92 10.49
N ASP A 6 -34.20 -11.12 10.83
CA ASP A 6 -33.42 -12.09 11.61
C ASP A 6 -32.42 -12.85 10.73
N VAL A 7 -31.30 -13.26 11.32
CA VAL A 7 -30.30 -14.13 10.70
C VAL A 7 -30.74 -15.59 10.82
N ARG A 8 -30.78 -16.33 9.70
CA ARG A 8 -30.86 -17.80 9.71
C ARG A 8 -29.56 -18.39 9.19
N ALA A 9 -28.94 -19.26 9.99
CA ALA A 9 -27.87 -20.14 9.53
C ALA A 9 -28.48 -21.38 8.87
N GLY A 10 -27.96 -21.76 7.71
CA GLY A 10 -28.19 -23.08 7.11
C GLY A 10 -26.87 -23.84 7.09
N SER A 11 -26.87 -25.07 7.59
CA SER A 11 -25.76 -26.01 7.45
C SER A 11 -26.05 -27.02 6.33
N ASP A 12 -25.02 -27.46 5.60
CA ASP A 12 -24.62 -28.88 5.48
C ASP A 12 -23.71 -29.13 4.25
N GLY A 13 -22.63 -29.91 4.47
CA GLY A 13 -21.85 -30.64 3.45
C GLY A 13 -20.90 -29.83 2.53
N GLY A 14 -19.65 -30.21 2.28
CA GLY A 14 -18.84 -31.32 2.80
C GLY A 14 -17.84 -31.89 1.77
N GLY A 15 -16.53 -31.79 2.01
CA GLY A 15 -15.43 -32.39 1.20
C GLY A 15 -14.34 -31.38 0.81
N LEU A 16 -13.17 -31.34 1.49
CA LEU A 16 -11.95 -32.16 1.29
C LEU A 16 -11.31 -31.88 -0.10
N LEU A 17 -10.07 -31.39 -0.24
CA LEU A 17 -8.83 -31.72 0.50
C LEU A 17 -7.82 -30.54 0.67
N THR A 18 -7.16 -30.51 1.85
CA THR A 18 -5.75 -30.13 2.18
C THR A 18 -4.84 -29.44 1.13
N SER A 19 -3.94 -28.49 1.45
CA SER A 19 -3.39 -27.95 2.72
C SER A 19 -2.59 -26.63 2.42
N LEU A 20 -1.80 -25.93 3.28
CA LEU A 20 -1.29 -26.06 4.67
C LEU A 20 -0.88 -24.64 5.18
N ALA A 21 -0.46 -24.50 6.45
CA ALA A 21 -0.01 -23.27 7.16
C ALA A 21 -1.09 -22.17 7.35
N GLY A 22 -1.23 -21.51 8.51
CA GLY A 22 -0.48 -21.62 9.76
C GLY A 22 -0.91 -20.58 10.81
N ALA A 23 -2.01 -20.89 11.51
CA ALA A 23 -2.25 -20.62 12.94
C ALA A 23 -2.40 -19.18 13.49
N ALA A 24 -3.67 -18.74 13.64
CA ALA A 24 -4.17 -17.95 14.77
C ALA A 24 -5.72 -18.00 14.79
N GLY A 25 -6.30 -19.08 15.31
CA GLY A 25 -7.76 -19.29 15.30
C GLY A 25 -8.47 -18.67 16.50
N LEU A 26 -9.64 -18.07 16.27
CA LEU A 26 -10.63 -17.75 17.31
C LEU A 26 -12.03 -18.11 16.82
N SER A 27 -12.44 -19.35 17.10
CA SER A 27 -13.85 -19.74 17.18
C SER A 27 -14.02 -20.50 18.50
N GLY A 28 -14.81 -19.95 19.41
CA GLY A 28 -14.79 -20.36 20.81
C GLY A 28 -15.92 -19.71 21.62
N VAL A 29 -17.10 -20.31 21.51
CA VAL A 29 -18.25 -20.29 22.43
C VAL A 29 -18.13 -19.44 23.72
N ALA A 30 -19.04 -18.46 23.85
CA ALA A 30 -19.38 -17.82 25.12
C ALA A 30 -20.91 -17.58 25.23
N SER A 31 -21.68 -18.68 25.18
CA SER A 31 -23.12 -18.65 25.47
C SER A 31 -23.35 -18.91 26.96
N GLY A 32 -23.56 -17.86 27.76
CA GLY A 32 -23.95 -18.03 29.17
C GLY A 32 -23.87 -16.77 30.02
N LEU A 33 -25.02 -16.38 30.57
CA LEU A 33 -25.19 -15.57 31.80
C LEU A 33 -24.67 -14.12 31.79
N ALA A 34 -25.44 -13.23 31.15
CA ALA A 34 -25.40 -11.78 31.43
C ALA A 34 -26.79 -11.13 31.37
N SER A 35 -27.79 -11.76 31.98
CA SER A 35 -29.11 -11.13 32.21
C SER A 35 -29.04 -10.26 33.47
N GLY A 36 -28.85 -8.94 33.32
CA GLY A 36 -28.85 -8.07 34.52
C GLY A 36 -28.36 -6.62 34.39
N LEU A 37 -27.84 -6.16 33.25
CA LEU A 37 -27.53 -4.74 33.04
C LEU A 37 -27.95 -4.29 31.64
N GLY A 38 -28.60 -3.13 31.54
CA GLY A 38 -29.15 -2.57 30.31
C GLY A 38 -28.13 -1.98 29.33
N LEU A 39 -26.96 -2.61 29.20
CA LEU A 39 -25.97 -2.29 28.17
C LEU A 39 -26.19 -3.22 26.99
N GLY A 40 -27.03 -2.80 26.04
CA GLY A 40 -27.05 -3.44 24.73
C GLY A 40 -25.64 -3.40 24.14
N GLN A 41 -25.14 -4.51 23.61
CA GLN A 41 -23.85 -4.52 22.92
C GLN A 41 -23.96 -3.69 21.64
N THR A 42 -23.66 -2.40 21.75
CA THR A 42 -23.50 -1.50 20.61
C THR A 42 -22.34 -2.05 19.77
N GLN A 43 -22.67 -2.69 18.66
CA GLN A 43 -21.67 -3.23 17.75
C GLN A 43 -20.88 -2.06 17.15
N ASP A 44 -19.56 -2.10 17.30
CA ASP A 44 -18.68 -1.15 16.63
C ASP A 44 -18.87 -1.29 15.11
N THR A 45 -19.19 -0.19 14.42
CA THR A 45 -19.57 -0.18 13.00
C THR A 45 -18.83 0.91 12.21
N ILE A 46 -18.89 0.83 10.87
CA ILE A 46 -18.50 1.92 9.98
C ILE A 46 -19.73 2.81 9.76
N THR A 47 -19.64 4.08 10.13
CA THR A 47 -20.76 5.04 10.16
C THR A 47 -20.81 5.94 8.93
N ALA A 48 -19.66 6.17 8.28
CA ALA A 48 -19.57 6.87 7.01
C ALA A 48 -18.59 6.15 6.08
N TRP A 49 -18.89 6.14 4.79
CA TRP A 49 -18.07 5.56 3.74
C TRP A 49 -18.15 6.42 2.47
N SER A 50 -17.01 6.64 1.81
CA SER A 50 -16.98 7.15 0.45
C SER A 50 -15.81 6.54 -0.33
N MET A 51 -15.95 6.44 -1.64
CA MET A 51 -14.90 5.95 -2.54
C MET A 51 -14.68 7.00 -3.63
N GLY A 52 -13.44 7.46 -3.75
CA GLY A 52 -13.00 8.44 -4.72
C GLY A 52 -12.09 7.82 -5.78
N GLN A 53 -12.14 8.41 -6.98
CA GLN A 53 -11.12 8.23 -8.01
C GLN A 53 -10.47 9.58 -8.34
N HIS A 54 -9.17 9.59 -8.57
CA HIS A 54 -8.41 10.73 -9.04
C HIS A 54 -7.82 10.45 -10.43
N VAL A 55 -7.83 11.46 -11.29
CA VAL A 55 -7.13 11.45 -12.59
C VAL A 55 -5.61 11.43 -12.34
N GLY A 56 -4.86 10.65 -13.11
CA GLY A 56 -3.41 10.60 -13.00
C GLY A 56 -2.77 9.68 -14.05
N THR A 57 -1.50 9.34 -13.84
CA THR A 57 -0.72 8.47 -14.75
C THR A 57 -1.41 7.14 -15.04
N ASN A 58 -1.73 6.88 -16.31
CA ASN A 58 -2.35 5.62 -16.76
C ASN A 58 -1.48 4.83 -17.76
N ALA A 59 -0.34 5.39 -18.17
CA ALA A 59 0.69 4.72 -18.94
C ALA A 59 2.08 5.04 -18.37
N LEU A 60 2.99 4.09 -18.46
CA LEU A 60 4.38 4.20 -18.01
C LEU A 60 5.31 3.70 -19.10
N THR A 61 6.40 4.43 -19.30
CA THR A 61 7.52 4.03 -20.15
C THR A 61 8.81 4.30 -19.39
N LEU A 62 9.54 3.23 -19.08
CA LEU A 62 10.86 3.31 -18.46
C LEU A 62 11.90 2.84 -19.45
N ALA A 63 13.02 3.56 -19.58
CA ALA A 63 14.19 3.08 -20.30
C ALA A 63 15.49 3.50 -19.61
N ALA A 64 16.54 2.71 -19.81
CA ALA A 64 17.87 2.98 -19.33
C ALA A 64 18.90 2.27 -20.21
N TRP A 65 20.07 2.87 -20.32
CA TRP A 65 21.19 2.26 -21.01
C TRP A 65 22.07 1.48 -20.02
N ASP A 66 22.74 0.44 -20.50
CA ASP A 66 23.77 -0.31 -19.77
C ASP A 66 24.91 -0.55 -20.77
N GLU A 67 26.10 -0.06 -20.44
CA GLU A 67 27.26 -0.07 -21.32
C GLU A 67 27.81 -1.48 -21.60
N ARG A 68 27.35 -2.49 -20.85
CA ARG A 68 27.67 -3.91 -21.08
C ARG A 68 26.95 -4.48 -22.31
N GLN A 69 26.02 -3.74 -22.88
CA GLN A 69 25.21 -4.15 -24.03
C GLN A 69 24.96 -2.98 -25.00
N LEU A 70 24.78 -3.30 -26.28
CA LEU A 70 24.63 -2.28 -27.32
C LEU A 70 23.25 -1.59 -27.26
N ALA A 71 22.20 -2.35 -26.94
CA ALA A 71 20.84 -1.83 -26.84
C ALA A 71 20.51 -1.42 -25.39
N GLY A 72 19.81 -0.30 -25.21
CA GLY A 72 19.18 0.01 -23.93
C GLY A 72 18.04 -0.97 -23.62
N VAL A 73 17.72 -1.13 -22.33
CA VAL A 73 16.52 -1.86 -21.90
C VAL A 73 15.40 -0.87 -21.67
N SER A 74 14.20 -1.22 -22.13
CA SER A 74 12.97 -0.46 -21.89
C SER A 74 11.84 -1.39 -21.47
N ALA A 75 10.90 -0.87 -20.68
CA ALA A 75 9.67 -1.55 -20.29
C ALA A 75 8.49 -0.56 -20.26
N ASN A 76 7.30 -1.08 -20.53
CA ASN A 76 6.06 -0.32 -20.52
C ASN A 76 5.05 -0.95 -19.56
N ALA A 77 4.16 -0.14 -18.98
CA ALA A 77 3.01 -0.62 -18.22
C ALA A 77 1.81 0.30 -18.43
N ALA A 78 0.60 -0.24 -18.36
CA ALA A 78 -0.67 0.49 -18.45
C ALA A 78 -1.48 0.27 -17.17
N ALA A 79 -2.43 1.16 -16.86
CA ALA A 79 -3.29 1.00 -15.69
C ALA A 79 -4.39 -0.06 -15.95
N ASP A 80 -4.36 -1.13 -15.16
CA ASP A 80 -5.32 -2.24 -15.20
C ASP A 80 -6.73 -1.90 -14.64
N ILE A 81 -6.94 -0.66 -14.20
CA ILE A 81 -8.17 -0.19 -13.54
C ILE A 81 -8.99 0.70 -14.47
N ALA A 82 -10.32 0.59 -14.37
CA ALA A 82 -11.24 1.45 -15.12
C ALA A 82 -11.21 2.89 -14.57
N LEU A 83 -10.45 3.76 -15.24
CA LEU A 83 -10.32 5.20 -14.93
C LEU A 83 -11.36 6.07 -15.67
N GLY A 84 -12.28 5.46 -16.42
CA GLY A 84 -13.22 6.16 -17.30
C GLY A 84 -12.57 6.62 -18.61
N GLN A 85 -13.22 7.57 -19.29
CA GLN A 85 -12.73 8.14 -20.56
C GLN A 85 -11.65 9.19 -20.30
N GLN A 86 -10.43 8.75 -19.99
CA GLN A 86 -9.26 9.60 -19.81
C GLN A 86 -8.31 9.46 -21.02
N PRO A 87 -7.64 10.55 -21.45
CA PRO A 87 -6.55 10.45 -22.42
C PRO A 87 -5.36 9.67 -21.83
N THR A 88 -4.41 9.24 -22.66
CA THR A 88 -3.15 8.67 -22.18
C THR A 88 -2.35 9.73 -21.43
N LEU A 89 -2.19 9.53 -20.13
CA LEU A 89 -1.37 10.33 -19.23
C LEU A 89 -0.10 9.52 -18.93
N GLU A 90 0.88 9.65 -19.81
CA GLU A 90 2.13 8.91 -19.73
C GLU A 90 3.10 9.51 -18.70
N HIS A 91 3.72 8.65 -17.89
CA HIS A 91 4.93 8.96 -17.14
C HIS A 91 6.12 8.31 -17.86
N TYR A 92 6.93 9.14 -18.50
CA TYR A 92 8.13 8.73 -19.23
C TYR A 92 9.41 8.96 -18.41
N LEU A 93 10.24 7.93 -18.27
CA LEU A 93 11.59 7.99 -17.70
C LEU A 93 12.59 7.22 -18.57
N GLY A 94 12.99 7.80 -19.70
CA GLY A 94 13.97 7.22 -20.62
C GLY A 94 15.44 7.43 -20.24
N GLN A 95 15.72 8.11 -19.13
CA GLN A 95 17.06 8.55 -18.74
C GLN A 95 17.65 7.75 -17.57
N GLY A 96 18.94 7.41 -17.70
CA GLY A 96 19.76 6.81 -16.66
C GLY A 96 20.61 5.65 -17.16
N GLU A 97 21.65 5.32 -16.40
CA GLU A 97 22.56 4.19 -16.63
C GLU A 97 22.22 3.06 -15.64
N ARG A 98 22.30 1.79 -16.09
CA ARG A 98 22.20 0.56 -15.28
C ARG A 98 20.98 0.45 -14.35
N ARG A 99 19.86 1.13 -14.66
CA ARG A 99 18.65 1.15 -13.80
C ARG A 99 17.92 -0.19 -13.65
N PHE A 100 18.23 -1.17 -14.50
CA PHE A 100 17.66 -2.51 -14.53
C PHE A 100 18.73 -3.61 -14.45
N ALA A 101 19.97 -3.26 -14.11
CA ALA A 101 21.03 -4.23 -13.85
C ALA A 101 20.95 -4.69 -12.39
N ASP A 102 20.89 -6.00 -12.18
CA ASP A 102 20.87 -6.57 -10.83
C ASP A 102 22.29 -6.72 -10.27
N GLY A 103 22.54 -6.12 -9.11
CA GLY A 103 23.75 -6.30 -8.31
C GLY A 103 24.57 -5.02 -8.08
N ARG A 104 25.84 -5.21 -7.72
CA ARG A 104 26.78 -4.11 -7.42
C ARG A 104 27.42 -3.60 -8.72
N VAL A 105 28.01 -2.41 -8.70
CA VAL A 105 28.71 -1.83 -9.87
C VAL A 105 29.75 -2.82 -10.47
N GLY A 106 30.37 -3.67 -9.66
CA GLY A 106 31.31 -4.72 -10.10
C GLY A 106 30.72 -6.10 -10.41
N THR A 107 29.40 -6.36 -10.30
CA THR A 107 28.84 -7.64 -10.75
C THR A 107 28.68 -7.63 -12.28
N PRO A 108 29.14 -8.67 -13.01
CA PRO A 108 29.13 -8.72 -14.47
C PRO A 108 27.74 -9.09 -15.04
N GLN A 109 26.66 -8.70 -14.36
CA GLN A 109 25.30 -8.94 -14.81
C GLN A 109 24.79 -7.70 -15.56
N PRO A 110 24.37 -7.83 -16.83
CA PRO A 110 23.80 -6.72 -17.59
C PRO A 110 22.34 -6.45 -17.17
N ALA A 111 21.80 -5.33 -17.65
CA ALA A 111 20.40 -4.97 -17.50
C ALA A 111 19.43 -6.04 -18.03
N SER A 112 18.39 -6.34 -17.25
CA SER A 112 17.37 -7.34 -17.58
C SER A 112 16.04 -6.70 -17.94
N SER A 113 15.40 -7.16 -19.02
CA SER A 113 14.01 -6.79 -19.36
C SER A 113 13.04 -7.16 -18.24
N GLN A 114 13.22 -8.34 -17.62
CA GLN A 114 12.40 -8.78 -16.49
C GLN A 114 12.48 -7.80 -15.30
N ALA A 115 13.66 -7.24 -15.02
CA ALA A 115 13.84 -6.24 -13.98
C ALA A 115 13.20 -4.89 -14.36
N ALA A 116 13.23 -4.53 -15.64
CA ALA A 116 12.55 -3.35 -16.17
C ALA A 116 11.01 -3.50 -16.09
N ASP A 117 10.46 -4.63 -16.51
CA ASP A 117 9.03 -4.95 -16.47
C ASP A 117 8.50 -4.97 -15.04
N ALA A 118 9.20 -5.67 -14.12
CA ALA A 118 8.84 -5.71 -12.71
C ALA A 118 8.84 -4.31 -12.07
N ARG A 119 9.76 -3.42 -12.51
CA ARG A 119 9.85 -2.03 -12.04
C ARG A 119 8.76 -1.14 -12.65
N ALA A 120 8.42 -1.33 -13.93
CA ALA A 120 7.30 -0.63 -14.59
C ALA A 120 5.96 -1.01 -13.95
N GLN A 121 5.71 -2.30 -13.74
CA GLN A 121 4.53 -2.81 -13.04
C GLN A 121 4.44 -2.34 -11.58
N ALA A 122 5.57 -2.30 -10.85
CA ALA A 122 5.60 -1.78 -9.48
C ALA A 122 5.28 -0.28 -9.42
N LEU A 123 5.82 0.51 -10.35
CA LEU A 123 5.52 1.94 -10.43
C LEU A 123 4.07 2.18 -10.88
N MET A 124 3.51 1.35 -11.77
CA MET A 124 2.11 1.46 -12.17
C MET A 124 1.18 1.21 -10.98
N ALA A 125 1.41 0.13 -10.23
CA ALA A 125 0.68 -0.16 -9.00
C ALA A 125 0.76 0.99 -7.98
N ALA A 126 1.90 1.67 -7.87
CA ALA A 126 2.06 2.82 -6.99
C ALA A 126 1.23 4.05 -7.45
N HIS A 127 1.05 4.27 -8.75
CA HIS A 127 0.13 5.30 -9.28
C HIS A 127 -1.33 4.91 -9.04
N GLN A 128 -1.72 3.67 -9.33
CA GLN A 128 -3.07 3.14 -9.09
C GLN A 128 -3.49 3.30 -7.61
N LEU A 129 -2.56 3.07 -6.67
CA LEU A 129 -2.77 3.20 -5.22
C LEU A 129 -3.03 4.66 -4.76
N GLN A 130 -2.63 5.65 -5.57
CA GLN A 130 -2.96 7.06 -5.36
C GLN A 130 -4.26 7.47 -6.08
N GLN A 131 -4.62 6.78 -7.15
CA GLN A 131 -5.81 7.06 -7.96
C GLN A 131 -7.10 6.55 -7.32
N VAL A 132 -7.10 5.35 -6.70
CA VAL A 132 -8.30 4.73 -6.15
C VAL A 132 -8.20 4.62 -4.64
N ARG A 133 -9.02 5.39 -3.91
CA ARG A 133 -9.01 5.43 -2.45
C ARG A 133 -10.42 5.52 -1.89
N ALA A 134 -10.67 4.75 -0.83
CA ALA A 134 -11.84 4.91 0.01
C ALA A 134 -11.47 5.62 1.32
N SER A 135 -12.44 6.32 1.91
CA SER A 135 -12.33 6.91 3.23
C SER A 135 -13.59 6.60 4.04
N GLY A 136 -13.44 6.52 5.36
CA GLY A 136 -14.55 6.23 6.25
C GLY A 136 -14.37 6.74 7.66
N GLN A 137 -15.48 6.70 8.40
CA GLN A 137 -15.56 6.95 9.84
C GLN A 137 -16.08 5.69 10.52
N SER A 138 -15.56 5.36 11.70
CA SER A 138 -15.91 4.12 12.37
C SER A 138 -15.73 4.16 13.88
N ALA A 139 -16.48 3.31 14.59
CA ALA A 139 -16.25 2.97 15.99
C ALA A 139 -15.39 1.69 16.16
N VAL A 140 -14.96 1.02 15.08
CA VAL A 140 -14.22 -0.25 15.15
C VAL A 140 -12.84 -0.07 15.76
N ARG A 141 -12.66 -0.63 16.96
CA ARG A 141 -11.41 -0.55 17.76
C ARG A 141 -10.30 -1.45 17.27
N VAL A 142 -10.64 -2.55 16.58
CA VAL A 142 -9.68 -3.55 16.07
C VAL A 142 -9.12 -3.21 14.68
N LEU A 143 -9.60 -2.13 14.05
CA LEU A 143 -9.14 -1.70 12.74
C LEU A 143 -7.69 -1.20 12.86
N ARG A 144 -6.80 -1.73 12.03
CA ARG A 144 -5.37 -1.39 11.97
C ARG A 144 -4.89 -1.26 10.53
N PRO A 145 -3.87 -0.43 10.21
CA PRO A 145 -3.27 -0.44 8.89
C PRO A 145 -2.79 -1.85 8.49
N GLY A 146 -3.03 -2.24 7.25
CA GLY A 146 -2.79 -3.59 6.73
C GLY A 146 -3.88 -4.62 7.06
N ALA A 147 -4.91 -4.29 7.85
CA ALA A 147 -6.05 -5.18 8.04
C ALA A 147 -7.00 -5.12 6.83
N THR A 148 -7.43 -6.30 6.37
CA THR A 148 -8.50 -6.44 5.41
C THR A 148 -9.86 -6.57 6.11
N PHE A 149 -10.91 -6.07 5.47
CA PHE A 149 -12.30 -6.18 5.91
C PHE A 149 -13.25 -6.17 4.71
N GLU A 150 -14.44 -6.72 4.90
CA GLU A 150 -15.53 -6.65 3.93
C GLU A 150 -16.57 -5.62 4.39
N LEU A 151 -17.00 -4.74 3.48
CA LEU A 151 -18.04 -3.76 3.78
C LEU A 151 -19.42 -4.37 3.54
N THR A 152 -20.21 -4.51 4.60
CA THR A 152 -21.58 -5.04 4.59
C THR A 152 -22.60 -3.95 4.89
N GLY A 153 -23.83 -4.10 4.37
CA GLY A 153 -24.95 -3.18 4.68
C GLY A 153 -24.93 -1.84 3.95
N HIS A 154 -23.85 -1.52 3.22
CA HIS A 154 -23.76 -0.35 2.37
C HIS A 154 -24.41 -0.61 1.00
N SER A 155 -25.30 0.28 0.54
CA SER A 155 -26.16 0.08 -0.64
C SER A 155 -25.41 -0.24 -1.93
N LEU A 156 -24.26 0.42 -2.16
CA LEU A 156 -23.40 0.14 -3.32
C LEU A 156 -22.94 -1.33 -3.38
N TYR A 157 -22.82 -2.03 -2.26
CA TYR A 157 -22.28 -3.39 -2.19
C TYR A 157 -23.34 -4.43 -1.78
N ALA A 158 -24.62 -4.10 -1.94
CA ALA A 158 -25.72 -5.04 -1.70
C ALA A 158 -25.66 -6.23 -2.68
N PRO A 159 -26.11 -7.44 -2.27
CA PRO A 159 -26.22 -8.57 -3.19
C PRO A 159 -27.01 -8.21 -4.45
N GLY A 160 -26.43 -8.46 -5.62
CA GLY A 160 -27.03 -8.11 -6.92
C GLY A 160 -26.84 -6.66 -7.37
N SER A 161 -26.12 -5.81 -6.63
CA SER A 161 -25.85 -4.42 -7.05
C SER A 161 -24.99 -4.28 -8.31
N GLY A 162 -24.34 -5.36 -8.76
CA GLY A 162 -23.42 -5.37 -9.90
C GLY A 162 -22.14 -4.57 -9.68
N ALA A 163 -21.96 -3.98 -8.50
CA ALA A 163 -20.86 -3.09 -8.19
C ALA A 163 -19.57 -3.88 -7.96
N VAL A 164 -18.88 -4.16 -9.05
CA VAL A 164 -17.42 -4.19 -9.02
C VAL A 164 -17.00 -2.78 -8.60
N GLY A 165 -16.61 -2.61 -7.34
CA GLY A 165 -16.10 -1.33 -6.84
C GLY A 165 -14.96 -0.82 -7.73
N SER A 166 -14.72 0.49 -7.76
CA SER A 166 -13.88 1.21 -8.75
C SER A 166 -12.37 0.88 -8.77
N GLY A 167 -11.99 -0.31 -8.29
CA GLY A 167 -10.69 -0.98 -8.46
C GLY A 167 -10.78 -2.52 -8.36
N GLY A 168 -11.89 -3.14 -8.80
CA GLY A 168 -11.99 -4.59 -9.01
C GLY A 168 -12.40 -5.47 -7.81
N ALA A 169 -12.14 -5.06 -6.57
CA ALA A 169 -12.23 -5.94 -5.38
C ALA A 169 -13.64 -6.20 -4.81
N GLY A 170 -14.73 -5.86 -5.52
CA GLY A 170 -16.09 -5.95 -4.96
C GLY A 170 -16.25 -5.09 -3.70
N ASN A 171 -16.56 -5.72 -2.57
CA ASN A 171 -16.77 -5.08 -1.26
C ASN A 171 -15.60 -5.31 -0.26
N ALA A 172 -14.50 -5.92 -0.68
CA ALA A 172 -13.34 -6.20 0.16
C ALA A 172 -12.30 -5.08 0.06
N PHE A 173 -11.82 -4.61 1.22
CA PHE A 173 -10.89 -3.48 1.33
C PHE A 173 -9.74 -3.78 2.31
N CYS A 174 -8.62 -3.07 2.13
CA CYS A 174 -7.49 -3.06 3.06
C CYS A 174 -7.30 -1.63 3.61
N ALA A 175 -7.30 -1.48 4.94
CA ALA A 175 -7.07 -0.19 5.59
C ALA A 175 -5.59 0.21 5.45
N THR A 176 -5.31 1.43 4.96
CA THR A 176 -3.94 1.92 4.71
C THR A 176 -3.50 2.97 5.71
N ARG A 177 -4.43 3.74 6.27
CA ARG A 177 -4.18 4.75 7.31
C ARG A 177 -5.36 4.81 8.26
N ILE A 178 -5.09 5.02 9.54
CA ILE A 178 -6.13 5.22 10.56
C ILE A 178 -5.68 6.32 11.52
N THR A 179 -6.60 7.20 11.89
CA THR A 179 -6.43 8.19 12.96
C THR A 179 -7.46 7.87 14.04
N HIS A 180 -6.98 7.52 15.23
CA HIS A 180 -7.82 7.17 16.37
C HIS A 180 -8.06 8.39 17.26
N GLU A 181 -9.31 8.62 17.63
CA GLU A 181 -9.74 9.69 18.55
C GLU A 181 -10.50 9.03 19.72
N ALA A 182 -10.05 9.27 20.95
CA ALA A 182 -10.65 8.70 22.14
C ALA A 182 -10.61 9.72 23.29
N ALA A 183 -11.71 9.83 24.04
CA ALA A 183 -11.76 10.59 25.28
C ALA A 183 -11.77 9.63 26.47
N ASN A 184 -10.98 9.94 27.50
CA ASN A 184 -10.97 9.19 28.74
C ASN A 184 -12.13 9.66 29.65
N ASN A 185 -12.67 8.77 30.49
CA ASN A 185 -13.69 9.07 31.50
C ASN A 185 -13.10 9.40 32.89
N LEU A 186 -11.80 9.69 32.95
CA LEU A 186 -11.11 10.15 34.16
C LEU A 186 -11.50 11.58 34.55
N GLY A 187 -12.61 11.71 35.27
CA GLY A 187 -12.88 12.74 36.29
C GLY A 187 -12.80 14.22 35.90
N HIS A 188 -13.89 14.95 36.19
CA HIS A 188 -14.08 16.41 36.01
C HIS A 188 -12.88 17.34 36.25
N GLU A 189 -11.95 17.00 37.15
CA GLU A 189 -10.78 17.82 37.51
C GLU A 189 -9.69 17.84 36.41
N ALA A 190 -9.54 16.78 35.62
CA ALA A 190 -8.56 16.73 34.53
C ALA A 190 -9.05 17.41 33.25
N ALA A 191 -10.36 17.32 32.97
CA ALA A 191 -10.98 17.87 31.76
C ALA A 191 -10.89 19.41 31.67
N GLN A 192 -10.90 20.13 32.81
CA GLN A 192 -10.76 21.59 32.83
C GLN A 192 -9.39 22.09 32.33
N ILE A 193 -8.34 21.25 32.39
CA ILE A 193 -6.98 21.60 31.97
C ILE A 193 -6.81 21.45 30.45
N VAL A 194 -7.60 20.58 29.82
CA VAL A 194 -7.51 20.29 28.38
C VAL A 194 -8.78 20.79 27.68
N GLN A 195 -8.77 22.07 27.28
CA GLN A 195 -9.85 22.72 26.51
C GLN A 195 -9.96 22.20 25.05
N ARG A 196 -10.00 20.89 24.85
CA ARG A 196 -10.19 20.21 23.56
C ARG A 196 -10.88 18.86 23.77
N THR A 197 -12.19 18.83 23.59
CA THR A 197 -12.96 17.58 23.55
C THR A 197 -14.13 17.70 22.57
N ASP A 198 -13.81 17.62 21.28
CA ASP A 198 -14.79 17.35 20.21
C ASP A 198 -15.31 15.89 20.24
N VAL A 199 -14.95 15.14 21.30
CA VAL A 199 -15.21 13.71 21.55
C VAL A 199 -15.82 13.63 22.95
N GLU A 200 -17.02 13.05 23.07
CA GLU A 200 -17.70 12.90 24.37
C GLU A 200 -16.91 11.94 25.29
N GLU A 201 -16.96 12.17 26.60
CA GLU A 201 -16.20 11.40 27.59
C GLU A 201 -16.48 9.89 27.47
N GLY A 202 -15.41 9.08 27.48
CA GLY A 202 -15.50 7.63 27.33
C GLY A 202 -15.84 7.14 25.92
N THR A 203 -15.97 8.01 24.92
CA THR A 203 -16.22 7.61 23.52
C THR A 203 -14.95 7.42 22.70
N TYR A 204 -15.06 6.58 21.67
CA TYR A 204 -14.00 6.29 20.70
C TYR A 204 -14.58 6.40 19.29
N ARG A 205 -13.80 7.01 18.39
CA ARG A 205 -14.03 7.01 16.95
C ARG A 205 -12.69 6.95 16.22
N ASN A 206 -12.73 6.57 14.95
CA ASN A 206 -11.61 6.72 14.05
C ASN A 206 -12.05 7.24 12.69
N THR A 207 -11.14 7.96 12.03
CA THR A 207 -11.16 8.19 10.59
C THR A 207 -10.13 7.29 9.94
N PHE A 208 -10.44 6.72 8.78
CA PHE A 208 -9.53 5.82 8.10
C PHE A 208 -9.56 5.99 6.58
N GLU A 209 -8.45 5.59 5.95
CA GLU A 209 -8.31 5.44 4.50
C GLU A 209 -8.17 3.94 4.19
N ALA A 210 -8.76 3.50 3.08
CA ALA A 210 -8.67 2.13 2.61
C ALA A 210 -8.53 2.07 1.09
N VAL A 211 -8.09 0.92 0.58
CA VAL A 211 -7.99 0.64 -0.85
C VAL A 211 -8.63 -0.72 -1.15
N PRO A 212 -9.04 -1.02 -2.40
CA PRO A 212 -9.57 -2.33 -2.78
C PRO A 212 -8.62 -3.46 -2.35
N ALA A 213 -9.12 -4.57 -1.81
CA ALA A 213 -8.25 -5.64 -1.27
C ALA A 213 -7.39 -6.34 -2.33
N SER A 214 -7.77 -6.27 -3.61
CA SER A 214 -6.96 -6.74 -4.75
C SER A 214 -5.86 -5.76 -5.17
N ALA A 215 -5.84 -4.52 -4.66
CA ALA A 215 -4.86 -3.52 -5.05
C ALA A 215 -3.47 -3.86 -4.49
N ARG A 216 -2.47 -3.89 -5.37
CA ARG A 216 -1.08 -4.16 -4.98
C ARG A 216 -0.51 -2.97 -4.19
N LEU A 217 -0.27 -3.16 -2.89
CA LEU A 217 0.25 -2.14 -1.99
C LEU A 217 1.73 -1.82 -2.28
N VAL A 218 1.99 -0.93 -3.24
CA VAL A 218 3.34 -0.42 -3.56
C VAL A 218 3.44 1.07 -3.22
N PRO A 219 4.40 1.51 -2.39
CA PRO A 219 4.62 2.93 -2.15
C PRO A 219 5.22 3.62 -3.39
N MET A 220 4.86 4.88 -3.61
CA MET A 220 5.51 5.73 -4.61
C MET A 220 7.02 5.83 -4.29
N PRO A 221 7.94 5.53 -5.24
CA PRO A 221 9.37 5.59 -4.97
C PRO A 221 9.79 6.99 -4.56
N GLN A 222 10.58 7.08 -3.49
CA GLN A 222 11.19 8.33 -3.06
C GLN A 222 12.16 8.86 -4.11
N ARG A 223 12.32 10.19 -4.17
CA ARG A 223 13.29 10.83 -5.07
C ARG A 223 14.69 10.31 -4.74
N GLN A 224 15.36 9.74 -5.74
CA GLN A 224 16.74 9.28 -5.59
C GLN A 224 17.68 10.45 -5.26
N PRO A 225 18.64 10.28 -4.31
CA PRO A 225 19.69 11.26 -4.09
C PRO A 225 20.40 11.58 -5.40
N THR A 226 20.52 12.87 -5.72
CA THR A 226 21.22 13.36 -6.91
C THR A 226 22.52 14.00 -6.44
N ALA A 227 23.63 13.76 -7.13
CA ALA A 227 24.87 14.46 -6.82
C ALA A 227 24.67 15.98 -7.01
N PRO A 228 25.17 16.84 -6.11
CA PRO A 228 25.00 18.31 -6.20
C PRO A 228 25.74 18.96 -7.38
N GLY A 229 26.55 18.20 -8.12
CA GLY A 229 27.35 18.65 -9.25
C GLY A 229 28.56 17.75 -9.46
N LEU A 230 29.54 18.24 -10.21
CA LEU A 230 30.87 17.62 -10.30
C LEU A 230 31.56 17.63 -8.92
N GLN A 231 32.34 16.59 -8.64
CA GLN A 231 33.08 16.44 -7.38
C GLN A 231 34.49 15.95 -7.66
N THR A 232 35.43 16.31 -6.78
CA THR A 232 36.78 15.77 -6.78
C THR A 232 36.86 14.46 -5.99
N ALA A 233 37.75 13.57 -6.42
CA ALA A 233 38.01 12.28 -5.79
C ALA A 233 39.48 11.90 -5.98
N VAL A 234 39.99 11.05 -5.09
CA VAL A 234 41.33 10.47 -5.17
C VAL A 234 41.26 9.18 -5.98
N VAL A 235 42.18 8.97 -6.94
CA VAL A 235 42.29 7.71 -7.67
C VAL A 235 42.92 6.66 -6.77
N MET A 236 42.28 5.48 -6.69
CA MET A 236 42.69 4.39 -5.81
C MET A 236 43.25 3.23 -6.63
N ALA A 237 44.45 2.77 -6.28
CA ALA A 237 45.08 1.56 -6.82
C ALA A 237 45.19 0.47 -5.74
N ALA A 238 45.54 -0.75 -6.14
CA ALA A 238 45.91 -1.81 -5.21
C ALA A 238 47.22 -1.48 -4.47
N ALA A 239 47.44 -2.11 -3.32
CA ALA A 239 48.63 -1.85 -2.51
C ALA A 239 49.91 -2.21 -3.27
N GLY A 240 50.77 -1.22 -3.52
CA GLY A 240 52.01 -1.38 -4.29
C GLY A 240 51.87 -1.20 -5.81
N GLU A 241 50.64 -1.05 -6.34
CA GLU A 241 50.41 -0.73 -7.75
C GLU A 241 50.29 0.80 -7.96
N PRO A 242 50.86 1.37 -9.04
CA PRO A 242 50.67 2.78 -9.36
C PRO A 242 49.29 3.08 -9.98
N LEU A 243 48.64 2.08 -10.58
CA LEU A 243 47.35 2.19 -11.25
C LEU A 243 46.70 0.81 -11.34
N THR A 244 45.39 0.73 -11.06
CA THR A 244 44.59 -0.50 -11.24
C THR A 244 43.35 -0.17 -12.08
N THR A 245 43.16 -0.88 -13.19
CA THR A 245 42.03 -0.67 -14.14
C THR A 245 41.33 -1.98 -14.48
N ASP A 246 40.05 -1.91 -14.88
CA ASP A 246 39.32 -3.04 -15.48
C ASP A 246 39.52 -3.17 -17.01
N ARG A 247 38.86 -4.15 -17.63
CA ARG A 247 38.89 -4.40 -19.09
C ARG A 247 38.41 -3.21 -19.92
N ASP A 248 37.49 -2.43 -19.37
CA ASP A 248 36.88 -1.28 -20.04
C ASP A 248 37.59 0.04 -19.60
N HIS A 249 38.82 -0.09 -19.09
CA HIS A 249 39.71 0.98 -18.60
C HIS A 249 39.14 1.84 -17.46
N ARG A 250 38.17 1.34 -16.69
CA ARG A 250 37.64 2.06 -15.52
C ARG A 250 38.63 2.03 -14.36
N ILE A 251 38.72 3.15 -13.65
CA ILE A 251 39.49 3.30 -12.40
C ILE A 251 38.59 3.25 -11.17
N ARG A 252 39.16 2.93 -10.01
CA ARG A 252 38.50 3.09 -8.71
C ARG A 252 38.84 4.47 -8.13
N ILE A 253 37.86 5.11 -7.49
CA ILE A 253 38.02 6.42 -6.87
C ILE A 253 37.47 6.42 -5.44
N GLN A 254 38.02 7.30 -4.59
CA GLN A 254 37.49 7.61 -3.26
C GLN A 254 37.12 9.10 -3.17
N PHE A 255 35.87 9.40 -2.86
CA PHE A 255 35.41 10.78 -2.64
C PHE A 255 35.83 11.30 -1.27
N GLY A 256 36.07 12.61 -1.12
CA GLY A 256 36.49 13.22 0.15
C GLY A 256 35.48 13.09 1.31
N TRP A 257 34.22 12.76 1.02
CA TRP A 257 33.19 12.48 2.04
C TRP A 257 33.09 10.99 2.41
N GLN A 258 33.77 10.08 1.69
CA GLN A 258 33.86 8.67 2.04
C GLN A 258 34.86 8.48 3.18
N ARG A 259 34.32 8.47 4.40
CA ARG A 259 35.02 7.93 5.58
C ARG A 259 35.12 6.41 5.40
N GLY A 260 36.32 5.87 5.63
CA GLY A 260 36.61 4.44 5.58
C GLY A 260 35.90 3.67 6.69
#